data_AF-A0A4X1SJA9-F1
#
_entry.id   AF-A0A4X1SJA9-F1
#
_cell.length_a   1.000
_cell.length_b   1.000
_cell.length_c   1.000
_cell.angle_alpha   90.00
_cell.angle_beta   90.00
_cell.angle_gamma   90.00
#
_symmetry.space_group_name_H-M   'P 1'
#
loop_
_entity.id
_entity.type
_entity.pdbx_description
1 polymer ?
#
loop_
_entity_poly.entity_id
_entity_poly.type
_entity_poly.pdbx_seq_one_letter_code
_entity_poly.pdbx_strand_id
1 'polypeptide(L)'
;MALGVLTLEFGPLQRPVAYLSKQIDSVAAGWPPCLQALAATTLLVREADKLTLGQNLNVKVPHSVVKPNGYQGPPLAHTCTNDSIYQGLLCENPWVKLEVVRTLNPATFLPDEVGSPDHNCLEVLDEVFSAGLT
;
A
#
# COMPACT_ATOMS: atom_id res chain seq x y z
N MET A 1 9.08 -9.80 -3.83
CA MET A 1 10.00 -8.71 -3.43
C MET A 1 9.20 -7.42 -3.44
N ALA A 2 9.44 -6.52 -2.49
CA ALA A 2 8.88 -5.19 -2.42
C ALA A 2 9.86 -4.19 -3.08
N LEU A 3 9.34 -3.36 -3.97
CA LEU A 3 10.10 -2.35 -4.70
C LEU A 3 9.33 -1.03 -4.62
N GLY A 4 10.05 0.07 -4.43
CA GLY A 4 9.44 1.40 -4.40
C GLY A 4 10.45 2.51 -4.58
N VAL A 5 9.93 3.72 -4.76
CA VAL A 5 10.72 4.94 -4.87
C VAL A 5 10.24 5.92 -3.81
N LEU A 6 11.18 6.50 -3.07
CA LEU A 6 10.93 7.63 -2.18
C LEU A 6 11.18 8.91 -2.98
N THR A 7 10.18 9.77 -3.06
CA THR A 7 10.24 11.03 -3.80
C THR A 7 10.03 12.23 -2.87
N LEU A 8 10.61 13.37 -3.22
CA LEU A 8 10.27 14.67 -2.67
C LEU A 8 9.48 15.48 -3.68
N GLU A 9 8.50 16.23 -3.19
CA GLU A 9 7.77 17.21 -4.01
C GLU A 9 8.67 18.41 -4.30
N PHE A 10 8.86 18.70 -5.58
CA PHE A 10 9.58 19.88 -6.07
C PHE A 10 8.68 20.62 -7.05
N GLY A 11 7.77 21.42 -6.51
CA GLY A 11 6.70 22.04 -7.29
C GLY A 11 5.78 20.96 -7.90
N PRO A 12 5.48 20.98 -9.21
CA PRO A 12 4.64 19.96 -9.85
C PRO A 12 5.36 18.63 -10.10
N LEU A 13 6.67 18.56 -9.85
CA LEU A 13 7.48 17.38 -10.15
C LEU A 13 7.75 16.56 -8.88
N GLN A 14 7.67 15.24 -9.00
CA GLN A 14 8.16 14.31 -7.99
C GLN A 14 9.62 13.95 -8.30
N ARG A 15 10.55 14.36 -7.43
CA ARG A 15 11.97 14.06 -7.61
C ARG A 15 12.35 12.82 -6.79
N PRO A 16 12.81 11.73 -7.40
CA PRO A 16 13.33 10.57 -6.68
C PRO A 16 14.52 10.95 -5.78
N VAL A 17 14.48 10.49 -4.53
CA VAL A 17 15.54 10.66 -3.53
C VAL A 17 16.19 9.33 -3.19
N ALA A 18 15.41 8.26 -3.16
CA ALA A 18 15.91 6.91 -2.92
C ALA A 18 15.07 5.88 -3.66
N TYR A 19 15.72 4.81 -4.12
CA TYR A 19 15.05 3.59 -4.54
C TYR A 19 15.14 2.59 -3.39
N LEU A 20 14.00 2.04 -3.01
CA LEU A 20 13.85 1.13 -1.89
C LEU A 20 13.53 -0.26 -2.42
N SER A 21 14.19 -1.27 -1.85
CA SER A 21 13.87 -2.65 -2.12
C SER A 21 13.99 -3.48 -0.86
N LYS A 22 13.06 -4.42 -0.66
CA LYS A 22 13.09 -5.36 0.45
C LYS A 22 12.49 -6.69 0.03
N GLN A 23 13.05 -7.79 0.52
CA GLN A 23 12.41 -9.09 0.34
C GLN A 23 11.18 -9.19 1.23
N ILE A 24 10.07 -9.65 0.64
CA ILE A 24 8.85 -9.99 1.38
C ILE A 24 9.09 -11.35 2.03
N ASP A 25 8.65 -11.55 3.27
CA ASP A 25 8.80 -12.81 3.96
C ASP A 25 8.05 -13.95 3.24
N SER A 26 8.45 -15.19 3.49
CA SER A 26 7.90 -16.36 2.79
C SER A 26 6.42 -16.57 3.05
N VAL A 27 5.89 -16.10 4.19
CA VAL A 27 4.47 -16.25 4.54
C VAL A 27 3.65 -15.26 3.73
N ALA A 28 4.03 -13.99 3.75
CA ALA A 28 3.38 -12.97 2.94
C ALA A 28 3.53 -13.23 1.45
N ALA A 29 4.63 -13.84 0.99
CA ALA A 29 4.79 -14.28 -0.39
C ALA A 29 3.78 -15.36 -0.83
N GLY A 30 3.10 -16.04 0.11
CA GLY A 30 2.02 -16.98 -0.15
C GLY A 30 0.62 -16.36 -0.14
N TRP A 31 0.47 -15.07 0.18
CA TRP A 31 -0.84 -14.41 0.26
C TRP A 31 -1.40 -14.02 -1.11
N PRO A 32 -2.70 -13.70 -1.23
CA PRO A 32 -3.29 -13.10 -2.43
C PRO A 32 -2.61 -11.78 -2.83
N PRO A 33 -2.59 -11.40 -4.12
CA PRO A 33 -1.84 -10.24 -4.61
C PRO A 33 -2.10 -8.93 -3.86
N CYS A 34 -3.36 -8.62 -3.52
CA CYS A 34 -3.71 -7.42 -2.78
C CYS A 34 -3.14 -7.41 -1.34
N LEU A 35 -3.02 -8.56 -0.68
CA LEU A 35 -2.36 -8.68 0.63
C LEU A 35 -0.84 -8.67 0.51
N GLN A 36 -0.28 -9.22 -0.58
CA GLN A 36 1.15 -9.06 -0.86
C GLN A 36 1.52 -7.60 -1.07
N ALA A 37 0.68 -6.83 -1.77
CA ALA A 37 0.86 -5.40 -1.95
C ALA A 37 0.79 -4.64 -0.63
N LEU A 38 -0.10 -5.02 0.30
CA LEU A 38 -0.15 -4.47 1.66
C LEU A 38 1.16 -4.74 2.41
N ALA A 39 1.61 -6.00 2.43
CA ALA A 39 2.85 -6.40 3.08
C ALA A 39 4.06 -5.64 2.49
N ALA A 40 4.14 -5.57 1.16
CA ALA A 40 5.17 -4.79 0.47
C ALA A 40 5.16 -3.31 0.87
N THR A 41 3.98 -2.70 0.92
CA THR A 41 3.81 -1.29 1.29
C THR A 41 4.34 -1.03 2.70
N THR A 42 3.99 -1.86 3.68
CA THR A 42 4.47 -1.67 5.06
C THR A 42 5.96 -1.85 5.23
N LEU A 43 6.56 -2.81 4.52
CA LEU A 43 8.01 -2.97 4.48
C LEU A 43 8.67 -1.70 3.93
N LEU A 44 8.16 -1.16 2.83
CA LEU A 44 8.71 0.04 2.22
C LEU A 44 8.49 1.29 3.08
N VAL A 45 7.34 1.43 3.75
CA VAL A 45 7.09 2.53 4.69
C VAL A 45 8.08 2.49 5.86
N ARG A 46 8.38 1.31 6.41
CA ARG A 46 9.41 1.17 7.46
C ARG A 46 10.81 1.53 6.97
N GLU A 47 11.15 1.20 5.72
CA GLU A 47 12.45 1.57 5.16
C GLU A 47 12.51 3.07 4.82
N ALA A 48 11.41 3.65 4.34
CA ALA A 48 11.29 5.08 4.10
C ALA A 48 11.37 5.89 5.40
N ASP A 49 10.74 5.41 6.47
CA ASP A 49 10.74 6.07 7.78
C ASP A 49 12.15 6.25 8.37
N LYS A 50 13.06 5.31 8.08
CA LYS A 50 14.49 5.45 8.47
C LYS A 50 15.17 6.63 7.78
N LEU A 51 14.72 6.98 6.57
CA LEU A 51 15.26 8.09 5.78
C LEU A 51 14.52 9.40 6.07
N THR A 52 13.21 9.32 6.36
CA THR A 52 12.37 10.49 6.61
C THR A 52 12.28 10.86 8.08
N LEU A 53 12.77 10.03 9.01
CA LEU A 53 12.81 10.30 10.45
C LEU A 53 11.43 10.69 11.02
N GLY A 54 10.39 9.95 10.67
CA GLY A 54 9.02 10.19 11.17
C GLY A 54 8.30 11.38 10.55
N GLN A 55 8.81 11.96 9.46
CA GLN A 55 8.08 12.97 8.70
C GLN A 55 6.83 12.38 8.00
N ASN A 56 5.89 13.25 7.64
CA ASN A 56 4.69 12.87 6.89
C ASN A 56 5.05 12.15 5.59
N LEU A 57 4.43 11.00 5.36
CA LEU A 57 4.57 10.18 4.16
C LEU A 57 3.23 10.09 3.42
N ASN A 58 3.22 10.48 2.15
CA ASN A 58 2.13 10.15 1.23
C ASN A 58 2.53 8.94 0.39
N VAL A 59 1.83 7.82 0.57
CA VAL A 59 2.13 6.52 0.01
C VAL A 59 1.15 6.24 -1.12
N LYS A 60 1.66 6.24 -2.36
CA LYS A 60 0.87 5.99 -3.57
C LYS A 60 0.98 4.52 -3.96
N VAL A 61 -0.16 3.82 -3.99
CA VAL A 61 -0.19 2.37 -4.29
C VAL A 61 -1.32 2.03 -5.27
N PRO A 62 -1.09 1.10 -6.22
CA PRO A 62 -2.14 0.66 -7.13
C PRO A 62 -3.15 -0.29 -6.48
N HIS A 63 -2.72 -1.00 -5.44
CA HIS A 63 -3.55 -1.91 -4.67
C HIS A 63 -3.64 -1.40 -3.23
N SER A 64 -4.85 -1.06 -2.77
CA SER A 64 -5.09 -0.75 -1.36
C SER A 64 -6.19 -1.63 -0.80
N VAL A 65 -5.86 -2.29 0.31
CA VAL A 65 -6.81 -3.01 1.17
C VAL A 65 -7.15 -2.21 2.43
N VAL A 66 -6.69 -0.96 2.48
CA VAL A 66 -7.05 0.01 3.52
C VAL A 66 -8.20 0.84 2.97
N LYS A 67 -9.25 1.00 3.77
CA LYS A 67 -10.36 1.88 3.40
C LYS A 67 -9.85 3.31 3.28
N PRO A 68 -10.11 4.00 2.16
CA PRO A 68 -9.83 5.42 2.08
C PRO A 68 -10.62 6.17 3.16
N ASN A 69 -10.00 7.19 3.75
CA ASN A 69 -10.63 8.00 4.79
C ASN A 69 -11.92 8.63 4.23
N GLY A 70 -13.08 8.26 4.78
CA GLY A 70 -14.41 8.71 4.32
C GLY A 70 -15.27 7.67 3.56
N TYR A 71 -14.80 6.43 3.36
CA TYR A 71 -15.63 5.37 2.77
C TYR A 71 -16.66 4.82 3.78
N GLN A 72 -17.96 5.01 3.52
CA GLN A 72 -19.09 4.60 4.37
C GLN A 72 -19.69 3.23 4.01
N GLY A 73 -18.96 2.37 3.29
CA GLY A 73 -19.43 0.99 3.02
C GLY A 73 -19.34 0.10 4.26
N PRO A 74 -20.02 -1.07 4.26
CA PRO A 74 -20.08 -1.98 5.40
C PRO A 74 -18.68 -2.27 5.95
N PRO A 75 -18.50 -2.42 7.29
CA PRO A 75 -17.22 -2.79 7.87
C PRO A 75 -16.84 -4.16 7.34
N LEU A 76 -15.96 -4.19 6.35
CA LEU A 76 -15.32 -5.42 5.92
C LEU A 76 -14.39 -5.78 7.06
N ALA A 77 -14.70 -6.86 7.78
CA ALA A 77 -13.92 -7.33 8.94
C ALA A 77 -12.44 -7.66 8.59
N HIS A 78 -12.06 -7.53 7.32
CA HIS A 78 -10.79 -7.90 6.73
C HIS A 78 -9.94 -6.68 6.27
N THR A 79 -10.48 -5.46 6.32
CA THR A 79 -9.71 -4.24 5.96
C THR A 79 -8.74 -3.89 7.07
N CYS A 80 -7.45 -3.83 6.75
CA CYS A 80 -6.32 -3.90 7.69
C CYS A 80 -6.36 -5.21 8.49
N THR A 81 -5.91 -6.29 7.84
CA THR A 81 -5.66 -7.64 8.40
C THR A 81 -5.40 -7.64 9.91
N ASN A 82 -5.93 -8.62 10.65
CA ASN A 82 -5.83 -8.83 12.12
C ASN A 82 -4.42 -8.78 12.75
N ASP A 83 -3.39 -8.53 11.95
CA ASP A 83 -2.02 -8.33 12.38
C ASP A 83 -1.82 -6.91 12.90
N SER A 84 -1.39 -6.79 14.15
CA SER A 84 -1.22 -5.52 14.87
C SER A 84 -0.25 -4.56 14.17
N ILE A 85 0.66 -5.09 13.36
CA ILE A 85 1.68 -4.31 12.65
C ILE A 85 1.08 -3.48 11.51
N TYR A 86 0.20 -4.07 10.68
CA TYR A 86 -0.37 -3.37 9.53
C TYR A 86 -1.35 -2.28 9.97
N GLN A 87 -2.17 -2.61 10.96
CA GLN A 87 -3.14 -1.69 11.55
C GLN A 87 -2.45 -0.46 12.16
N GLY A 88 -1.46 -0.68 13.03
CA GLY A 88 -0.74 0.42 13.69
C GLY A 88 0.03 1.32 12.72
N LEU A 89 0.62 0.75 11.66
CA LEU A 89 1.50 1.51 10.75
C LEU A 89 0.76 2.24 9.63
N LEU A 90 -0.28 1.63 9.05
CA LEU A 90 -0.96 2.18 7.87
C LEU A 90 -2.34 2.75 8.15
N CYS A 91 -3.02 2.27 9.19
CA CYS A 91 -4.43 2.57 9.41
C CYS A 91 -4.60 3.55 10.58
N GLU A 92 -3.79 3.39 11.63
CA GLU A 92 -3.84 4.23 12.84
C GLU A 92 -2.78 5.34 12.87
N ASN A 93 -1.81 5.31 11.95
CA ASN A 93 -0.72 6.28 11.91
C ASN A 93 -1.14 7.58 11.18
N PRO A 94 -1.29 8.71 11.88
CA PRO A 94 -1.70 9.97 11.25
C PRO A 94 -0.65 10.57 10.31
N TRP A 95 0.61 10.13 10.42
CA TRP A 95 1.73 10.61 9.60
C TRP A 95 1.84 9.86 8.27
N VAL A 96 1.08 8.78 8.09
CA VAL A 96 1.08 7.97 6.86
C VAL A 96 -0.28 8.12 6.19
N LYS A 97 -0.28 8.73 5.00
CA LYS A 97 -1.47 8.83 4.16
C LYS A 97 -1.34 7.86 2.99
N LEU A 98 -2.36 7.05 2.78
CA LEU A 98 -2.46 6.18 1.61
C LEU A 98 -3.31 6.83 0.53
N GLU A 99 -2.79 6.81 -0.69
CA GLU A 99 -3.45 7.30 -1.89
C GLU A 99 -3.45 6.17 -2.93
N VAL A 100 -4.65 5.83 -3.42
CA VAL A 100 -4.79 4.79 -4.44
C VAL A 100 -4.61 5.42 -5.80
N VAL A 101 -3.65 4.90 -6.56
CA VAL A 101 -3.41 5.29 -7.96
C VAL A 101 -3.84 4.17 -8.89
N ARG A 102 -4.01 4.45 -10.18
CA ARG A 102 -4.39 3.41 -11.14
C ARG A 102 -3.23 2.44 -11.39
N THR A 103 -2.09 2.98 -11.80
CA THR A 103 -0.88 2.23 -12.16
C THR A 103 0.36 3.04 -11.81
N LEU A 104 1.48 2.31 -11.64
CA LEU A 104 2.81 2.89 -11.54
C LEU A 104 3.60 2.52 -12.79
N ASN A 105 4.42 3.44 -13.28
CA ASN A 105 5.35 3.18 -14.36
C ASN A 105 6.37 2.09 -13.93
N PRO A 106 6.52 0.97 -14.66
CA PRO A 106 7.40 -0.12 -14.23
C PRO A 106 8.88 0.24 -14.12
N ALA A 107 9.34 1.27 -14.84
CA ALA A 107 10.73 1.69 -14.85
C ALA A 107 11.05 2.71 -13.76
N THR A 108 10.15 3.67 -13.53
CA THR A 108 10.40 4.79 -12.59
C THR A 108 9.70 4.61 -11.24
N PHE A 109 8.72 3.71 -11.15
CA PHE A 109 7.82 3.55 -10.01
C PHE A 109 7.02 4.81 -9.64
N LEU A 110 6.93 5.78 -10.56
CA LEU A 110 6.10 6.98 -10.40
C LEU A 110 4.67 6.73 -10.94
N PRO A 111 3.66 7.47 -10.47
CA PRO A 111 2.30 7.37 -11.01
C PRO A 111 2.26 7.78 -12.48
N ASP A 112 1.76 6.91 -13.36
CA ASP A 112 1.65 7.18 -14.81
C ASP A 112 0.35 7.94 -15.15
N GLU A 113 -0.77 7.57 -14.55
CA GLU A 113 -2.11 8.08 -14.88
C GLU A 113 -2.95 8.35 -13.63
N VAL A 114 -3.71 9.46 -13.64
CA VAL A 114 -4.75 9.73 -12.64
C VAL A 114 -6.02 9.00 -13.09
N GLY A 115 -6.42 7.96 -12.37
CA GLY A 115 -7.60 7.16 -12.70
C GLY A 115 -8.04 6.26 -11.55
N SER A 116 -9.21 5.65 -11.69
CA SER A 116 -9.68 4.64 -10.74
C SER A 116 -8.79 3.38 -10.80
N PRO A 117 -8.53 2.71 -9.67
CA PRO A 117 -7.84 1.42 -9.66
C PRO A 117 -8.56 0.40 -10.54
N ASP A 118 -7.81 -0.53 -11.14
CA ASP A 118 -8.36 -1.50 -12.09
C ASP A 118 -9.30 -2.54 -11.44
N HIS A 119 -9.20 -2.73 -10.12
CA HIS A 119 -10.14 -3.52 -9.32
C HIS A 119 -10.19 -3.03 -7.88
N ASN A 120 -11.26 -3.40 -7.18
CA ASN A 120 -11.38 -3.18 -5.76
C ASN A 120 -10.74 -4.36 -4.99
N CYS A 121 -9.57 -4.12 -4.40
CA CYS A 121 -8.88 -5.15 -3.62
C CYS A 121 -9.71 -5.71 -2.46
N LEU A 122 -10.72 -4.98 -1.98
CA LEU A 122 -11.58 -5.46 -0.91
C LEU A 122 -12.58 -6.51 -1.38
N GLU A 123 -13.13 -6.33 -2.58
CA GLU A 123 -14.01 -7.32 -3.22
C GLU A 123 -13.23 -8.59 -3.55
N VAL A 124 -12.02 -8.45 -4.08
CA VAL A 124 -11.14 -9.60 -4.39
C VAL A 124 -10.81 -10.40 -3.13
N LEU A 125 -10.60 -9.73 -1.99
CA LEU A 125 -10.35 -10.45 -0.74
C LEU A 125 -11.60 -11.15 -0.22
N ASP A 126 -12.76 -10.49 -0.28
CA ASP A 126 -14.03 -11.09 0.13
C ASP A 126 -14.34 -12.37 -0.66
N GLU A 127 -14.09 -12.36 -1.98
CA GLU A 127 -14.22 -13.54 -2.84
C GLU A 127 -13.25 -14.67 -2.43
N VAL A 128 -11.97 -14.35 -2.22
CA VAL A 128 -10.95 -15.34 -1.86
C VAL A 128 -11.23 -15.99 -0.50
N PHE A 129 -11.65 -15.20 0.49
CA PHE A 129 -11.96 -15.71 1.82
C PHE A 129 -13.32 -16.43 1.87
N SER A 130 -14.28 -16.03 1.05
CA SER A 130 -15.56 -16.74 0.91
C SER A 130 -15.42 -18.07 0.15
N ALA A 131 -14.54 -18.15 -0.85
CA ALA A 131 -14.28 -19.37 -1.61
C ALA A 131 -13.42 -20.41 -0.86
N GLY A 132 -12.68 -20.01 0.19
CA GLY A 132 -11.89 -20.91 1.04
C GLY A 132 -12.69 -21.61 2.14
N LEU A 133 -14.00 -21.35 2.25
CA LEU A 133 -14.91 -21.93 3.26
C LEU A 133 -15.83 -23.04 2.71
N THR A 134 -15.60 -23.50 1.48
CA THR A 134 -16.29 -24.67 0.87
C THR A 134 -15.31 -25.81 0.63
#